data_AF-A0A0D2A7E8-F1
#
_entry.id   AF-A0A0D2A7E8-F1
#
_cell.length_a   1.000
_cell.length_b   1.000
_cell.length_c   1.000
_cell.angle_alpha   90.00
_cell.angle_beta   90.00
_cell.angle_gamma   90.00
#
_symmetry.space_group_name_H-M   'P 1'
#
loop_
_entity.id
_entity.type
_entity.pdbx_description
1 polymer ?
#
loop_
_entity_poly.entity_id
_entity_poly.type
_entity_poly.pdbx_seq_one_letter_code
_entity_poly.pdbx_strand_id
1 'polypeptide(L)'
;MAPIYVLSETSAGYALFKSSDKKLLKRTDIADKTKTAEDTCSLLKLKEFRKFNNATEALNEAAAIGDGKVTPMLTSFLESLKDEKKASLAVADSKLAASINKIPDLSLNLVSDSTTTDLYRAIREHLPSLITGLTPKDLDTMNLGLSHSLSRHKLKFSTDKVDTMIIQAISLLDDLDKELNQYAMRVKEWYGWHFPEMARIINDNVAYARVVLTMGMRSNASKTDLSDVLPEEIEGAVKAAAEVSMGTEITTEDLENIQALAEQVVDFTEYRGQLSSYLSNRMRAIAPNLTALVGELVGARLIAHAGSLTNLAKSPASTIQILGAEKALFRALKTKHDTPKYGLIYHASLVGQATGKNKGKIARVLAAKAALGLRVDSLSTWGADQEHDASEEPTEEERSALGISARRYVENRLRAIENRPIKFDRSGNAIAPPNAQPGKWEIKEARKYNKNADGLTGDEPAASAPAPKVKKEKKSKQPLIEEVNGAAAEDESDSDSDSEMEDAPKSNGTSDKKLSEKEEKALRKAEKAARKAARAEKRRLKEEKRAKKEEKKRKRESLGGEGEEKKKKKSKSS
;
A
#
# COMPACT_ATOMS: atom_id res chain seq x y z
N MET A 1 -24.74 66.29 -21.84
CA MET A 1 -23.64 65.31 -21.96
C MET A 1 -23.94 64.14 -21.04
N ALA A 2 -23.77 62.94 -21.58
CA ALA A 2 -24.04 61.69 -20.88
C ALA A 2 -23.13 61.52 -19.65
N PRO A 3 -23.65 60.94 -18.55
CA PRO A 3 -22.82 60.52 -17.43
C PRO A 3 -21.92 59.35 -17.85
N ILE A 4 -20.72 59.32 -17.28
CA ILE A 4 -19.72 58.26 -17.51
C ILE A 4 -19.64 57.41 -16.25
N TYR A 5 -19.85 56.11 -16.42
CA TYR A 5 -19.69 55.09 -15.40
C TYR A 5 -18.47 54.23 -15.69
N VAL A 6 -17.80 53.77 -14.65
CA VAL A 6 -16.66 52.86 -14.74
C VAL A 6 -16.99 51.63 -13.91
N LEU A 7 -17.05 50.48 -14.56
CA LEU A 7 -17.19 49.20 -13.88
C LEU A 7 -15.80 48.72 -13.46
N SER A 8 -15.57 48.55 -12.16
CA SER A 8 -14.35 47.98 -11.62
C SER A 8 -14.64 46.66 -10.92
N GLU A 9 -13.88 45.65 -11.28
CA GLU A 9 -13.94 44.32 -10.69
C GLU A 9 -12.83 44.20 -9.65
N THR A 10 -13.19 43.74 -8.46
CA THR A 10 -12.26 43.53 -7.35
C THR A 10 -12.50 42.16 -6.74
N SER A 11 -11.53 41.65 -5.98
CA SER A 11 -11.71 40.39 -5.23
C SER A 11 -12.81 40.45 -4.19
N ALA A 12 -13.17 41.66 -3.73
CA ALA A 12 -14.23 41.88 -2.76
C ALA A 12 -15.62 42.00 -3.40
N GLY A 13 -15.72 42.34 -4.68
CA GLY A 13 -16.98 42.60 -5.35
C GLY A 13 -16.89 43.50 -6.59
N TYR A 14 -18.07 43.91 -7.07
CA TYR A 14 -18.22 44.86 -8.17
C TYR A 14 -18.38 46.28 -7.63
N ALA A 15 -17.60 47.21 -8.18
CA ALA A 15 -17.69 48.63 -7.86
C ALA A 15 -18.08 49.42 -9.11
N LEU A 16 -19.07 50.30 -8.97
CA LEU A 16 -19.50 51.21 -10.02
C LEU A 16 -19.12 52.63 -9.61
N PHE A 17 -18.19 53.23 -10.34
CA PHE A 17 -17.77 54.60 -10.12
C PHE A 17 -18.45 55.53 -11.12
N LYS A 18 -18.96 56.67 -10.64
CA LYS A 18 -19.48 57.76 -11.45
C LYS A 18 -18.39 58.82 -11.58
N SER A 19 -18.06 59.19 -12.81
CA SER A 19 -17.13 60.30 -13.03
C SER A 19 -17.82 61.65 -12.81
N SER A 20 -17.14 62.54 -12.09
CA SER A 20 -17.53 63.95 -11.95
C SER A 20 -17.39 64.72 -13.28
N ASP A 21 -16.44 64.32 -14.14
CA ASP A 21 -16.17 64.98 -15.42
C ASP A 21 -16.85 64.24 -16.59
N LYS A 22 -17.80 64.93 -17.25
CA LYS A 22 -18.53 64.39 -18.40
C LYS A 22 -17.68 64.26 -19.68
N LYS A 23 -16.43 64.74 -19.68
CA LYS A 23 -15.47 64.64 -20.80
C LYS A 23 -14.29 63.69 -20.51
N LEU A 24 -14.35 62.92 -19.43
CA LEU A 24 -13.23 62.11 -18.94
C LEU A 24 -12.59 61.22 -20.04
N LEU A 25 -13.40 60.51 -20.82
CA LEU A 25 -12.94 59.56 -21.84
C LEU A 25 -12.25 60.20 -23.06
N LYS A 26 -12.31 61.53 -23.20
CA LYS A 26 -11.69 62.28 -24.31
C LYS A 26 -10.42 63.02 -23.90
N ARG A 27 -10.01 62.95 -22.63
CA ARG A 27 -8.83 63.64 -22.10
C ARG A 27 -7.60 62.75 -22.17
N THR A 28 -6.48 63.36 -22.52
CA THR A 28 -5.13 62.76 -22.49
C THR A 28 -4.46 62.90 -21.12
N ASP A 29 -4.92 63.83 -20.28
CA ASP A 29 -4.22 64.24 -19.04
C ASP A 29 -4.74 63.49 -17.79
N ILE A 30 -5.30 62.28 -17.96
CA ILE A 30 -5.92 61.53 -16.85
C ILE A 30 -4.85 61.15 -15.82
N ALA A 31 -3.69 60.68 -16.27
CA ALA A 31 -2.60 60.24 -15.40
C ALA A 31 -2.06 61.32 -14.47
N ASP A 32 -2.04 62.59 -14.91
CA ASP A 32 -1.55 63.70 -14.08
C ASP A 32 -2.53 64.10 -12.99
N LYS A 33 -3.83 63.90 -13.21
CA LYS A 33 -4.90 64.24 -12.26
C LYS A 33 -5.25 63.12 -11.30
N THR A 34 -4.66 61.95 -11.44
CA THR A 34 -4.93 60.78 -10.58
C THR A 34 -3.72 60.35 -9.76
N LYS A 35 -2.72 61.23 -9.58
CA LYS A 35 -1.51 60.93 -8.81
C LYS A 35 -1.79 60.79 -7.32
N THR A 36 -2.69 61.58 -6.77
CA THR A 36 -3.05 61.52 -5.35
C THR A 36 -4.41 60.85 -5.14
N ALA A 37 -4.59 60.27 -3.95
CA ALA A 37 -5.85 59.64 -3.57
C ALA A 37 -7.01 60.64 -3.50
N GLU A 38 -6.75 61.87 -3.03
CA GLU A 38 -7.75 62.93 -2.91
C GLU A 38 -8.25 63.38 -4.28
N ASP A 39 -7.34 63.59 -5.23
CA ASP A 39 -7.69 63.96 -6.60
C ASP A 39 -8.52 62.86 -7.28
N THR A 40 -8.14 61.60 -7.05
CA THR A 40 -8.86 60.44 -7.61
C THR A 40 -10.27 60.30 -7.03
N CYS A 41 -10.44 60.48 -5.72
CA CYS A 41 -11.75 60.48 -5.05
C CYS A 41 -12.63 61.69 -5.46
N SER A 42 -12.02 62.81 -5.85
CA SER A 42 -12.75 63.97 -6.38
C SER A 42 -13.29 63.70 -7.81
N LEU A 43 -12.49 62.99 -8.61
CA LEU A 43 -12.76 62.65 -10.00
C LEU A 43 -13.77 61.49 -10.14
N LEU A 44 -13.65 60.49 -9.28
CA LEU A 44 -14.46 59.27 -9.26
C LEU A 44 -15.17 59.15 -7.92
N LYS A 45 -16.50 59.19 -7.96
CA LYS A 45 -17.33 58.93 -6.77
C LYS A 45 -17.96 57.56 -6.88
N LEU A 46 -17.90 56.77 -5.81
CA LEU A 46 -18.59 55.50 -5.74
C LEU A 46 -20.11 55.71 -5.84
N LYS A 47 -20.76 55.12 -6.87
CA LYS A 47 -22.22 55.12 -7.00
C LYS A 47 -22.81 53.93 -6.27
N GLU A 48 -22.25 52.75 -6.52
CA GLU A 48 -22.74 51.49 -5.96
C GLU A 48 -21.57 50.53 -5.78
N PHE A 49 -21.55 49.83 -4.64
CA PHE A 49 -20.61 48.75 -4.38
C PHE A 49 -21.38 47.51 -3.96
N ARG A 50 -21.20 46.42 -4.71
CA ARG A 50 -21.80 45.14 -4.41
C ARG A 50 -20.72 44.16 -4.01
N LYS A 51 -20.64 43.90 -2.70
CA LYS A 51 -19.73 42.92 -2.12
C LYS A 51 -20.18 41.49 -2.44
N PHE A 52 -19.24 40.57 -2.65
CA PHE A 52 -19.51 39.14 -2.68
C PHE A 52 -19.86 38.65 -1.27
N ASN A 53 -20.88 37.80 -1.15
CA ASN A 53 -21.29 37.28 0.15
C ASN A 53 -20.38 36.11 0.57
N ASN A 54 -20.10 35.21 -0.39
CA ASN A 54 -19.41 33.95 -0.14
C ASN A 54 -18.19 33.78 -1.08
N ALA A 55 -17.18 33.02 -0.64
CA ALA A 55 -16.00 32.73 -1.46
C ALA A 55 -16.34 31.93 -2.74
N THR A 56 -17.34 31.05 -2.69
CA THR A 56 -17.82 30.29 -3.85
C THR A 56 -18.49 31.19 -4.89
N GLU A 57 -19.25 32.19 -4.44
CA GLU A 57 -19.84 33.20 -5.31
C GLU A 57 -18.72 34.01 -5.99
N ALA A 58 -17.76 34.51 -5.22
CA ALA A 58 -16.60 35.22 -5.74
C ALA A 58 -15.80 34.40 -6.78
N LEU A 59 -15.66 33.09 -6.56
CA LEU A 59 -15.00 32.19 -7.50
C LEU A 59 -15.77 32.04 -8.81
N ASN A 60 -17.07 31.80 -8.73
CA ASN A 60 -17.92 31.62 -9.92
C ASN A 60 -17.95 32.91 -10.75
N GLU A 61 -18.06 34.06 -10.09
CA GLU A 61 -18.00 35.38 -10.70
C GLU A 61 -16.62 35.61 -11.36
N ALA A 62 -15.52 35.39 -10.64
CA ALA A 62 -14.17 35.56 -11.19
C ALA A 62 -13.87 34.61 -12.37
N ALA A 63 -14.37 33.37 -12.33
CA ALA A 63 -14.23 32.42 -13.43
C ALA A 63 -15.04 32.85 -14.66
N ALA A 64 -16.29 33.30 -14.47
CA ALA A 64 -17.15 33.77 -15.55
C ALA A 64 -16.61 35.04 -16.22
N ILE A 65 -16.14 36.02 -15.43
CA ILE A 65 -15.46 37.22 -15.92
C ILE A 65 -14.22 36.84 -16.74
N GLY A 66 -13.42 35.88 -16.26
CA GLY A 66 -12.21 35.41 -16.96
C GLY A 66 -12.51 34.82 -18.35
N ASP A 67 -13.69 34.22 -18.53
CA ASP A 67 -14.18 33.74 -19.82
C ASP A 67 -14.91 34.83 -20.64
N GLY A 68 -15.10 36.03 -20.07
CA GLY A 68 -15.86 37.13 -20.66
C GLY A 68 -17.37 36.90 -20.66
N LYS A 69 -17.90 36.03 -19.79
CA LYS A 69 -19.33 35.75 -19.63
C LYS A 69 -19.95 36.67 -18.58
N VAL A 70 -21.18 37.11 -18.82
CA VAL A 70 -21.95 37.92 -17.86
C VAL A 70 -22.72 37.00 -16.92
N THR A 71 -22.57 37.21 -15.62
CA THR A 71 -23.30 36.47 -14.58
C THR A 71 -24.64 37.12 -14.24
N PRO A 72 -25.58 36.39 -13.60
CA PRO A 72 -26.81 36.98 -13.08
C PRO A 72 -26.56 38.08 -12.04
N MET A 73 -25.48 37.96 -11.26
CA MET A 73 -25.07 38.97 -10.28
C MET A 73 -24.64 40.26 -10.99
N LEU A 74 -23.82 40.16 -12.04
CA LEU A 74 -23.42 41.32 -12.84
C LEU A 74 -24.62 41.95 -13.56
N THR A 75 -25.54 41.11 -14.07
CA THR A 75 -26.76 41.58 -14.72
C THR A 75 -27.62 42.41 -13.76
N SER A 76 -27.93 41.87 -12.57
CA SER A 76 -28.68 42.58 -11.52
C SER A 76 -27.98 43.85 -11.02
N PHE A 77 -26.64 43.85 -10.96
CA PHE A 77 -25.86 45.03 -10.61
C PHE A 77 -25.95 46.14 -11.68
N LEU A 78 -26.00 45.78 -12.96
CA LEU A 78 -26.14 46.74 -14.05
C LEU A 78 -27.58 47.24 -14.26
N GLU A 79 -28.59 46.63 -13.61
CA GLU A 79 -29.98 47.11 -13.70
C GLU A 79 -30.16 48.51 -13.10
N SER A 80 -29.31 48.92 -12.14
CA SER A 80 -29.31 50.26 -11.56
C SER A 80 -28.92 51.38 -12.55
N LEU A 81 -28.55 51.00 -13.79
CA LEU A 81 -28.22 51.89 -14.89
C LEU A 81 -29.29 51.95 -16.00
N LYS A 82 -30.39 51.19 -15.90
CA LYS A 82 -31.45 51.12 -16.92
C LYS A 82 -32.13 52.48 -17.21
N ASP A 83 -32.24 53.34 -16.21
CA ASP A 83 -32.92 54.65 -16.35
C ASP A 83 -32.09 55.67 -17.15
N GLU A 84 -30.79 55.43 -17.37
CA GLU A 84 -29.86 56.37 -17.99
C GLU A 84 -29.55 56.01 -19.45
N LYS A 85 -30.57 56.11 -20.32
CA LYS A 85 -30.60 55.66 -21.73
C LYS A 85 -29.54 56.24 -22.70
N LYS A 86 -28.57 57.03 -22.21
CA LYS A 86 -27.45 57.58 -23.00
C LYS A 86 -26.11 57.53 -22.27
N ALA A 87 -26.02 56.90 -21.10
CA ALA A 87 -24.80 56.85 -20.32
C ALA A 87 -23.70 56.02 -21.02
N SER A 88 -22.43 56.40 -20.79
CA SER A 88 -21.27 55.63 -21.26
C SER A 88 -20.74 54.76 -20.12
N LEU A 89 -20.48 53.47 -20.40
CA LEU A 89 -19.91 52.53 -19.44
C LEU A 89 -18.50 52.12 -19.90
N ALA A 90 -17.50 52.46 -19.11
CA ALA A 90 -16.14 51.99 -19.29
C ALA A 90 -15.99 50.58 -18.68
N VAL A 91 -15.48 49.65 -19.49
CA VAL A 91 -15.19 48.26 -19.12
C VAL A 91 -13.76 47.94 -19.55
N ALA A 92 -12.99 47.26 -18.68
CA ALA A 92 -11.57 47.00 -18.91
C ALA A 92 -11.30 45.98 -20.04
N ASP A 93 -12.12 44.93 -20.14
CA ASP A 93 -11.98 43.90 -21.17
C ASP A 93 -13.02 44.08 -22.29
N SER A 94 -12.53 44.10 -23.53
CA SER A 94 -13.33 44.10 -24.75
C SER A 94 -14.28 42.91 -24.87
N LYS A 95 -13.89 41.70 -24.42
CA LYS A 95 -14.74 40.49 -24.49
C LYS A 95 -15.94 40.62 -23.57
N LEU A 96 -15.69 41.05 -22.34
CA LEU A 96 -16.75 41.29 -21.37
C LEU A 96 -17.67 42.42 -21.85
N ALA A 97 -17.11 43.50 -22.41
CA ALA A 97 -17.90 44.59 -23.00
C ALA A 97 -18.85 44.07 -24.10
N ALA A 98 -18.36 43.20 -25.00
CA ALA A 98 -19.18 42.59 -26.03
C ALA A 98 -20.31 41.72 -25.46
N SER A 99 -20.07 41.01 -24.35
CA SER A 99 -21.09 40.22 -23.67
C SER A 99 -22.11 41.08 -22.92
N ILE A 100 -21.69 42.19 -22.30
CA ILE A 100 -22.59 43.15 -21.65
C ILE A 100 -23.51 43.83 -22.67
N ASN A 101 -23.01 44.10 -23.88
CA ASN A 101 -23.82 44.69 -24.96
C ASN A 101 -24.98 43.76 -25.42
N LYS A 102 -24.90 42.47 -25.13
CA LYS A 102 -25.96 41.49 -25.47
C LYS A 102 -27.08 41.43 -24.43
N ILE A 103 -26.95 42.13 -23.29
CA ILE A 103 -27.98 42.14 -22.24
C ILE A 103 -29.20 42.93 -22.75
N PRO A 104 -30.41 42.33 -22.73
CA PRO A 104 -31.64 43.05 -23.10
C PRO A 104 -31.92 44.20 -22.11
N ASP A 105 -32.54 45.27 -22.61
CA ASP A 105 -32.93 46.47 -21.85
C ASP A 105 -31.80 47.44 -21.41
N LEU A 106 -30.53 47.16 -21.73
CA LEU A 106 -29.40 48.02 -21.37
C LEU A 106 -28.83 48.79 -22.59
N SER A 107 -29.44 49.94 -22.92
CA SER A 107 -28.96 50.80 -24.02
C SER A 107 -27.83 51.75 -23.57
N LEU A 108 -26.65 51.20 -23.27
CA LEU A 108 -25.46 51.95 -22.85
C LEU A 108 -24.39 52.02 -23.95
N ASN A 109 -23.65 53.13 -24.00
CA ASN A 109 -22.47 53.25 -24.85
C ASN A 109 -21.25 52.63 -24.14
N LEU A 110 -20.92 51.39 -24.47
CA LEU A 110 -19.76 50.69 -23.90
C LEU A 110 -18.44 51.19 -24.52
N VAL A 111 -17.45 51.49 -23.69
CA VAL A 111 -16.11 51.94 -24.09
C VAL A 111 -15.08 51.01 -23.45
N SER A 112 -14.22 50.41 -24.27
CA SER A 112 -13.16 49.48 -23.82
C SER A 112 -11.82 49.80 -24.50
N ASP A 113 -11.57 51.08 -24.74
CA ASP A 113 -10.37 51.56 -25.42
C ASP A 113 -9.17 51.72 -24.46
N SER A 114 -7.96 51.81 -25.01
CA SER A 114 -6.71 52.02 -24.24
C SER A 114 -6.69 53.32 -23.41
N THR A 115 -7.57 54.28 -23.72
CA THR A 115 -7.75 55.52 -22.95
C THR A 115 -8.32 55.26 -21.55
N THR A 116 -8.94 54.10 -21.33
CA THR A 116 -9.46 53.70 -20.02
C THR A 116 -8.42 53.03 -19.13
N THR A 117 -7.25 52.63 -19.67
CA THR A 117 -6.24 51.87 -18.91
C THR A 117 -5.64 52.69 -17.76
N ASP A 118 -5.33 53.96 -17.98
CA ASP A 118 -4.81 54.86 -16.94
C ASP A 118 -5.84 55.08 -15.83
N LEU A 119 -7.13 55.12 -16.19
CA LEU A 119 -8.23 55.22 -15.24
C LEU A 119 -8.31 53.98 -14.34
N TYR A 120 -8.22 52.79 -14.92
CA TYR A 120 -8.18 51.54 -14.16
C TYR A 120 -6.93 51.41 -13.29
N ARG A 121 -5.80 51.94 -13.74
CA ARG A 121 -4.57 51.99 -12.93
C ARG A 121 -4.76 52.85 -11.69
N ALA A 122 -5.31 54.06 -11.85
CA ALA A 122 -5.61 54.96 -10.75
C ALA A 122 -6.60 54.36 -9.75
N ILE A 123 -7.66 53.70 -10.25
CA ILE A 123 -8.66 53.02 -9.40
C ILE A 123 -8.01 51.90 -8.58
N ARG A 124 -7.11 51.11 -9.16
CA ARG A 124 -6.43 50.02 -8.46
C ARG A 124 -5.43 50.51 -7.42
N GLU A 125 -4.70 51.59 -7.73
CA GLU A 125 -3.72 52.19 -6.81
C GLU A 125 -4.38 52.79 -5.57
N HIS A 126 -5.50 53.48 -5.75
CA HIS A 126 -6.23 54.17 -4.67
C HIS A 126 -7.51 53.45 -4.24
N LEU A 127 -7.64 52.16 -4.53
CA LEU A 127 -8.85 51.37 -4.28
C LEU A 127 -9.34 51.41 -2.82
N PRO A 128 -8.47 51.27 -1.79
CA PRO A 128 -8.90 51.33 -0.39
C PRO A 128 -9.47 52.70 0.01
N SER A 129 -9.00 53.77 -0.64
CA SER A 129 -9.49 55.14 -0.41
C SER A 129 -10.81 55.42 -1.13
N LEU A 130 -11.06 54.72 -2.25
CA LEU A 130 -12.26 54.88 -3.07
C LEU A 130 -13.49 54.13 -2.52
N ILE A 131 -13.28 53.04 -1.79
CA ILE A 131 -14.36 52.24 -1.20
C ILE A 131 -14.29 52.35 0.31
N THR A 132 -15.22 53.12 0.90
CA THR A 132 -15.30 53.29 2.34
C THR A 132 -15.66 51.97 3.03
N GLY A 133 -14.87 51.58 4.04
CA GLY A 133 -15.12 50.35 4.82
C GLY A 133 -14.34 49.11 4.37
N LEU A 134 -13.50 49.20 3.33
CA LEU A 134 -12.51 48.16 3.01
C LEU A 134 -11.13 48.57 3.52
N THR A 135 -10.57 47.82 4.46
CA THR A 135 -9.18 48.04 4.84
C THR A 135 -8.25 47.37 3.81
N PRO A 136 -7.02 47.88 3.62
CA PRO A 136 -6.03 47.24 2.74
C PRO A 136 -5.76 45.76 3.13
N LYS A 137 -5.75 45.47 4.44
CA LYS A 137 -5.54 44.10 4.94
C LYS A 137 -6.68 43.17 4.55
N ASP A 138 -7.92 43.63 4.62
CA ASP A 138 -9.08 42.82 4.23
C ASP A 138 -9.02 42.48 2.74
N LEU A 139 -8.65 43.44 1.89
CA LEU A 139 -8.45 43.23 0.46
C LEU A 139 -7.37 42.18 0.17
N ASP A 140 -6.23 42.23 0.87
CA ASP A 140 -5.16 41.24 0.69
C ASP A 140 -5.60 39.82 1.08
N THR A 141 -6.37 39.67 2.16
CA THR A 141 -6.90 38.36 2.57
C THR A 141 -7.93 37.81 1.57
N MET A 142 -8.81 38.68 1.04
CA MET A 142 -9.77 38.30 0.00
C MET A 142 -9.06 37.95 -1.32
N ASN A 143 -8.04 38.73 -1.71
CA ASN A 143 -7.18 38.45 -2.86
C ASN A 143 -6.52 37.07 -2.74
N LEU A 144 -5.94 36.75 -1.58
CA LEU A 144 -5.29 35.46 -1.32
C LEU A 144 -6.30 34.31 -1.40
N GLY A 145 -7.46 34.46 -0.74
CA GLY A 145 -8.51 33.44 -0.72
C GLY A 145 -9.07 33.14 -2.11
N LEU A 146 -9.37 34.19 -2.89
CA LEU A 146 -9.85 34.06 -4.26
C LEU A 146 -8.77 33.46 -5.18
N SER A 147 -7.51 33.89 -5.03
CA SER A 147 -6.38 33.35 -5.82
C SER A 147 -6.17 31.86 -5.58
N HIS A 148 -6.20 31.41 -4.32
CA HIS A 148 -6.13 29.99 -3.99
C HIS A 148 -7.30 29.21 -4.57
N SER A 149 -8.52 29.74 -4.44
CA SER A 149 -9.73 29.06 -4.89
C SER A 149 -9.76 28.95 -6.42
N LEU A 150 -9.43 30.04 -7.13
CA LEU A 150 -9.34 30.05 -8.60
C LEU A 150 -8.24 29.12 -9.10
N SER A 151 -7.09 29.06 -8.41
CA SER A 151 -6.00 28.14 -8.75
C SER A 151 -6.43 26.68 -8.58
N ARG A 152 -7.14 26.34 -7.49
CA ARG A 152 -7.70 24.99 -7.28
C ARG A 152 -8.73 24.62 -8.33
N HIS A 153 -9.60 25.55 -8.70
CA HIS A 153 -10.61 25.35 -9.73
C HIS A 153 -9.96 25.14 -11.11
N LYS A 154 -8.98 25.96 -11.49
CA LYS A 154 -8.24 25.81 -12.75
C LYS A 154 -7.41 24.53 -12.81
N LEU A 155 -6.71 24.19 -11.73
CA LEU A 155 -5.97 22.93 -11.63
C LEU A 155 -6.90 21.71 -11.52
N LYS A 156 -8.22 21.91 -11.45
CA LYS A 156 -9.22 20.87 -11.19
C LYS A 156 -8.72 19.94 -10.09
N PHE A 157 -8.31 20.53 -8.97
CA PHE A 157 -7.72 19.80 -7.85
C PHE A 157 -8.77 18.83 -7.32
N SER A 158 -8.77 17.62 -7.84
CA SER A 158 -9.64 16.55 -7.40
C SER A 158 -9.20 16.17 -6.00
N THR A 159 -10.04 16.47 -5.01
CA THR A 159 -9.84 16.03 -3.62
C THR A 159 -9.64 14.52 -3.53
N ASP A 160 -10.17 13.78 -4.52
CA ASP A 160 -10.05 12.33 -4.57
C ASP A 160 -8.71 11.81 -5.07
N LYS A 161 -7.90 12.62 -5.77
CA LYS A 161 -6.57 12.21 -6.28
C LYS A 161 -5.43 12.47 -5.28
N VAL A 162 -5.75 12.76 -4.02
CA VAL A 162 -4.74 13.02 -2.97
C VAL A 162 -4.17 11.70 -2.45
N ASP A 163 -3.01 11.32 -2.98
CA ASP A 163 -2.26 10.10 -2.65
C ASP A 163 -1.63 10.13 -1.24
N THR A 164 -1.46 11.31 -0.64
CA THR A 164 -0.95 11.46 0.73
C THR A 164 -1.80 10.73 1.77
N MET A 165 -3.13 10.68 1.57
CA MET A 165 -4.04 10.00 2.50
C MET A 165 -3.87 8.48 2.48
N ILE A 166 -3.53 7.90 1.32
CA ILE A 166 -3.24 6.46 1.20
C ILE A 166 -2.02 6.10 2.04
N ILE A 167 -0.97 6.93 1.97
CA ILE A 167 0.29 6.70 2.69
C ILE A 167 0.06 6.71 4.21
N GLN A 168 -0.73 7.66 4.70
CA GLN A 168 -1.09 7.71 6.11
C GLN A 168 -1.97 6.52 6.52
N ALA A 169 -2.97 6.17 5.71
CA ALA A 169 -3.88 5.07 6.01
C ALA A 169 -3.17 3.70 6.08
N ILE A 170 -2.24 3.40 5.16
CA ILE A 170 -1.50 2.13 5.21
C ILE A 170 -0.50 2.08 6.37
N SER A 171 0.12 3.22 6.71
CA SER A 171 1.04 3.29 7.85
C SER A 171 0.28 3.08 9.17
N LEU A 172 -0.89 3.71 9.30
CA LEU A 172 -1.80 3.48 10.42
C LEU A 172 -2.30 2.03 10.49
N LEU A 173 -2.57 1.39 9.35
CA LEU A 173 -3.00 -0.01 9.31
C LEU A 173 -1.89 -0.95 9.79
N ASP A 174 -0.65 -0.73 9.36
CA ASP A 174 0.50 -1.53 9.81
C ASP A 174 0.80 -1.29 11.32
N ASP A 175 0.63 -0.06 11.82
CA ASP A 175 0.76 0.27 13.25
C ASP A 175 -0.37 -0.38 14.07
N LEU A 176 -1.62 -0.30 13.61
CA LEU A 176 -2.77 -0.94 14.27
C LEU A 176 -2.59 -2.46 14.37
N ASP A 177 -2.12 -3.12 13.31
CA ASP A 177 -1.91 -4.58 13.35
C ASP A 177 -0.88 -4.98 14.44
N LYS A 178 0.15 -4.15 14.64
CA LYS A 178 1.17 -4.39 15.67
C LYS A 178 0.61 -4.15 17.08
N GLU A 179 -0.07 -3.03 17.29
CA GLU A 179 -0.64 -2.68 18.61
C GLU A 179 -1.80 -3.63 18.98
N LEU A 180 -2.65 -4.01 18.02
CA LEU A 180 -3.70 -5.00 18.23
C LEU A 180 -3.12 -6.32 18.72
N ASN A 181 -2.04 -6.82 18.10
CA ASN A 181 -1.39 -8.03 18.58
C ASN A 181 -0.79 -7.87 19.98
N GLN A 182 -0.19 -6.71 20.28
CA GLN A 182 0.37 -6.44 21.60
C GLN A 182 -0.70 -6.38 22.69
N TYR A 183 -1.84 -5.73 22.42
CA TYR A 183 -2.98 -5.67 23.33
C TYR A 183 -3.66 -7.02 23.48
N ALA A 184 -3.84 -7.76 22.39
CA ALA A 184 -4.40 -9.11 22.44
C ALA A 184 -3.57 -10.06 23.30
N MET A 185 -2.24 -10.06 23.13
CA MET A 185 -1.34 -10.85 23.98
C MET A 185 -1.42 -10.41 25.44
N ARG A 186 -1.57 -9.10 25.70
CA ARG A 186 -1.76 -8.59 27.06
C ARG A 186 -3.07 -9.04 27.69
N VAL A 187 -4.18 -9.05 26.94
CA VAL A 187 -5.48 -9.59 27.40
C VAL A 187 -5.37 -11.08 27.72
N LYS A 188 -4.67 -11.85 26.88
CA LYS A 188 -4.40 -13.28 27.12
C LYS A 188 -3.60 -13.52 28.39
N GLU A 189 -2.51 -12.79 28.59
CA GLU A 189 -1.69 -12.89 29.81
C GLU A 189 -2.47 -12.47 31.05
N TRP A 190 -3.27 -11.41 30.97
CA TRP A 190 -3.97 -10.85 32.13
C TRP A 190 -5.15 -11.74 32.56
N TYR A 191 -6.01 -12.13 31.61
CA TYR A 191 -7.12 -13.05 31.90
C TYR A 191 -6.62 -14.49 32.12
N GLY A 192 -5.43 -14.85 31.64
CA GLY A 192 -4.81 -16.15 31.85
C GLY A 192 -4.53 -16.48 33.32
N TRP A 193 -4.46 -15.48 34.21
CA TRP A 193 -4.42 -15.73 35.67
C TRP A 193 -5.74 -16.32 36.17
N HIS A 194 -6.87 -15.89 35.61
CA HIS A 194 -8.19 -16.39 35.97
C HIS A 194 -8.55 -17.69 35.23
N PHE A 195 -8.21 -17.79 33.95
CA PHE A 195 -8.53 -18.96 33.11
C PHE A 195 -7.41 -19.26 32.09
N PRO A 196 -6.32 -19.93 32.52
CA PRO A 196 -5.15 -20.16 31.67
C PRO A 196 -5.41 -21.12 30.50
N GLU A 197 -6.29 -22.11 30.68
CA GLU A 197 -6.56 -23.15 29.68
C GLU A 197 -7.24 -22.57 28.42
N MET A 198 -7.99 -21.47 28.54
CA MET A 198 -8.66 -20.81 27.44
C MET A 198 -7.69 -20.31 26.37
N ALA A 199 -6.51 -19.82 26.77
CA ALA A 199 -5.52 -19.30 25.84
C ALA A 199 -4.92 -20.41 24.95
N ARG A 200 -4.93 -21.66 25.42
CA ARG A 200 -4.48 -22.83 24.65
C ARG A 200 -5.57 -23.38 23.72
N ILE A 201 -6.83 -23.24 24.11
CA ILE A 201 -7.98 -23.71 23.32
C ILE A 201 -8.30 -22.72 22.20
N ILE A 202 -8.31 -21.42 22.49
CA ILE A 202 -8.65 -20.37 21.53
C ILE A 202 -7.38 -19.68 21.03
N ASN A 203 -6.96 -20.06 19.82
CA ASN A 203 -5.82 -19.44 19.16
C ASN A 203 -6.13 -18.02 18.65
N ASP A 204 -7.36 -17.78 18.19
CA ASP A 204 -7.76 -16.47 17.67
C ASP A 204 -7.88 -15.42 18.79
N ASN A 205 -7.19 -14.31 18.59
CA ASN A 205 -7.09 -13.21 19.55
C ASN A 205 -8.40 -12.43 19.68
N VAL A 206 -9.13 -12.27 18.57
CA VAL A 206 -10.39 -11.51 18.55
C VAL A 206 -11.51 -12.34 19.19
N ALA A 207 -11.60 -13.63 18.83
CA ALA A 207 -12.50 -14.55 19.50
C ALA A 207 -12.23 -14.63 21.01
N TYR A 208 -10.95 -14.68 21.43
CA TYR A 208 -10.58 -14.68 22.85
C TYR A 208 -11.12 -13.45 23.58
N ALA A 209 -10.93 -12.24 23.03
CA ALA A 209 -11.44 -11.01 23.63
C ALA A 209 -12.98 -11.00 23.71
N ARG A 210 -13.69 -11.47 22.66
CA ARG A 210 -15.15 -11.59 22.66
C ARG A 210 -15.67 -12.57 23.72
N VAL A 211 -14.99 -13.69 23.93
CA VAL A 211 -15.36 -14.65 24.99
C VAL A 211 -15.16 -14.05 26.39
N VAL A 212 -14.08 -13.28 26.62
CA VAL A 212 -13.87 -12.58 27.90
C VAL A 212 -15.01 -11.59 28.19
N LEU A 213 -15.52 -10.90 27.16
CA LEU A 213 -16.64 -9.97 27.28
C LEU A 213 -17.97 -10.68 27.59
N THR A 214 -18.26 -11.81 26.93
CA THR A 214 -19.54 -12.53 27.11
C THR A 214 -19.58 -13.40 28.36
N MET A 215 -18.48 -14.10 28.67
CA MET A 215 -18.41 -15.05 29.79
C MET A 215 -18.12 -14.35 31.11
N GLY A 216 -17.22 -13.36 31.12
CA GLY A 216 -16.77 -12.70 32.35
C GLY A 216 -16.04 -13.67 33.28
N MET A 217 -16.69 -14.11 34.35
CA MET A 217 -16.13 -15.10 35.30
C MET A 217 -16.37 -16.54 34.84
N ARG A 218 -15.46 -17.46 35.21
CA ARG A 218 -15.61 -18.89 34.94
C ARG A 218 -16.90 -19.51 35.50
N SER A 219 -17.41 -19.00 36.61
CA SER A 219 -18.68 -19.47 37.22
C SER A 219 -19.89 -19.26 36.30
N ASN A 220 -19.82 -18.32 35.37
CA ASN A 220 -20.87 -18.06 34.40
C ASN A 220 -20.71 -18.89 33.10
N ALA A 221 -19.59 -19.60 32.92
CA ALA A 221 -19.30 -20.36 31.70
C ALA A 221 -20.37 -21.40 31.36
N SER A 222 -21.00 -22.02 32.36
CA SER A 222 -22.07 -23.01 32.14
C SER A 222 -23.40 -22.40 31.70
N LYS A 223 -23.64 -21.13 32.03
CA LYS A 223 -24.91 -20.41 31.76
C LYS A 223 -24.84 -19.57 30.49
N THR A 224 -23.66 -19.10 30.12
CA THR A 224 -23.47 -18.24 28.95
C THR A 224 -23.46 -19.06 27.66
N ASP A 225 -24.13 -18.53 26.64
CA ASP A 225 -24.09 -19.03 25.26
C ASP A 225 -22.92 -18.37 24.51
N LEU A 226 -22.07 -19.17 23.88
CA LEU A 226 -20.90 -18.70 23.12
C LEU A 226 -21.00 -19.03 21.62
N SER A 227 -22.16 -19.51 21.16
CA SER A 227 -22.39 -19.96 19.78
C SER A 227 -22.17 -18.87 18.72
N ASP A 228 -22.38 -17.59 19.07
CA ASP A 228 -22.13 -16.44 18.18
C ASP A 228 -20.63 -16.16 17.93
N VAL A 229 -19.76 -16.63 18.83
CA VAL A 229 -18.32 -16.30 18.83
C VAL A 229 -17.46 -17.51 18.45
N LEU A 230 -17.84 -18.71 18.90
CA LEU A 230 -17.06 -19.93 18.72
C LEU A 230 -17.90 -21.05 18.10
N PRO A 231 -17.28 -21.94 17.29
CA PRO A 231 -17.87 -23.22 16.91
C PRO A 231 -18.18 -24.11 18.13
N GLU A 232 -19.22 -24.93 18.03
CA GLU A 232 -19.74 -25.80 19.12
C GLU A 232 -18.66 -26.73 19.71
N GLU A 233 -17.76 -27.27 18.87
CA GLU A 233 -16.65 -28.13 19.32
C GLU A 233 -15.70 -27.40 20.29
N ILE A 234 -15.39 -26.13 19.99
CA ILE A 234 -14.48 -25.32 20.80
C ILE A 234 -15.21 -24.81 22.03
N GLU A 235 -16.48 -24.43 21.90
CA GLU A 235 -17.31 -24.03 23.04
C GLU A 235 -17.42 -25.13 24.11
N GLY A 236 -17.70 -26.37 23.70
CA GLY A 236 -17.76 -27.51 24.62
C GLY A 236 -16.44 -27.73 25.37
N ALA A 237 -15.31 -27.59 24.66
CA ALA A 237 -13.98 -27.69 25.26
C ALA A 237 -13.70 -26.55 26.26
N VAL A 238 -14.13 -25.32 25.96
CA VAL A 238 -13.99 -24.16 26.85
C VAL A 238 -14.83 -24.35 28.11
N LYS A 239 -16.09 -24.80 28.00
CA LYS A 239 -16.97 -25.06 29.15
C LYS A 239 -16.43 -26.18 30.04
N ALA A 240 -15.98 -27.29 29.44
CA ALA A 240 -15.35 -28.39 30.18
C ALA A 240 -14.06 -27.94 30.89
N ALA A 241 -13.25 -27.10 30.23
CA ALA A 241 -12.04 -26.55 30.83
C ALA A 241 -12.36 -25.57 31.96
N ALA A 242 -13.44 -24.80 31.89
CA ALA A 242 -13.84 -23.87 32.93
C ALA A 242 -14.17 -24.57 34.26
N GLU A 243 -14.78 -25.76 34.20
CA GLU A 243 -15.11 -26.57 35.39
C GLU A 243 -13.87 -27.15 36.11
N VAL A 244 -12.82 -27.49 35.36
CA VAL A 244 -11.60 -28.15 35.88
C VAL A 244 -10.40 -27.18 35.96
N SER A 245 -10.61 -25.89 35.65
CA SER A 245 -9.53 -24.91 35.49
C SER A 245 -8.76 -24.65 36.78
N MET A 246 -7.43 -24.56 36.64
CA MET A 246 -6.49 -24.29 37.72
C MET A 246 -6.29 -22.80 38.02
N GLY A 247 -7.00 -21.91 37.32
CA GLY A 247 -6.85 -20.46 37.49
C GLY A 247 -7.32 -19.96 38.85
N THR A 248 -6.89 -18.76 39.24
CA THR A 248 -7.29 -18.13 40.50
C THR A 248 -8.62 -17.39 40.35
N GLU A 249 -9.39 -17.24 41.42
CA GLU A 249 -10.54 -16.34 41.41
C GLU A 249 -10.05 -14.88 41.43
N ILE A 250 -10.69 -14.03 40.62
CA ILE A 250 -10.37 -12.60 40.52
C ILE A 250 -11.52 -11.76 41.09
N THR A 251 -11.22 -10.54 41.48
CA THR A 251 -12.25 -9.60 41.95
C THR A 251 -13.07 -9.06 40.78
N THR A 252 -14.27 -8.56 41.07
CA THR A 252 -15.12 -7.93 40.05
C THR A 252 -14.49 -6.65 39.51
N GLU A 253 -13.77 -5.89 40.35
CA GLU A 253 -13.05 -4.68 39.93
C GLU A 253 -11.93 -4.99 38.93
N ASP A 254 -11.18 -6.08 39.16
CA ASP A 254 -10.15 -6.53 38.21
C ASP A 254 -10.78 -7.02 36.90
N LEU A 255 -11.91 -7.74 36.99
CA LEU A 255 -12.64 -8.22 35.82
C LEU A 255 -13.15 -7.07 34.94
N GLU A 256 -13.71 -6.02 35.54
CA GLU A 256 -14.17 -4.82 34.81
C GLU A 256 -13.04 -4.18 34.00
N ASN A 257 -11.83 -4.08 34.57
CA ASN A 257 -10.67 -3.55 33.87
C ASN A 257 -10.19 -4.47 32.73
N ILE A 258 -10.24 -5.79 32.93
CA ILE A 258 -9.91 -6.77 31.89
C ILE A 258 -10.92 -6.72 30.75
N GLN A 259 -12.22 -6.60 31.07
CA GLN A 259 -13.29 -6.46 30.10
C GLN A 259 -13.17 -5.14 29.33
N ALA A 260 -12.85 -4.03 29.98
CA ALA A 260 -12.59 -2.76 29.29
C ALA A 260 -11.44 -2.89 28.28
N LEU A 261 -10.34 -3.59 28.63
CA LEU A 261 -9.26 -3.83 27.68
C LEU A 261 -9.69 -4.76 26.53
N ALA A 262 -10.50 -5.78 26.81
CA ALA A 262 -11.05 -6.68 25.79
C ALA A 262 -11.99 -5.94 24.82
N GLU A 263 -12.81 -5.01 25.32
CA GLU A 263 -13.68 -4.14 24.53
C GLU A 263 -12.84 -3.28 23.59
N GLN A 264 -11.78 -2.63 24.09
CA GLN A 264 -10.86 -1.86 23.25
C GLN A 264 -10.21 -2.70 22.14
N VAL A 265 -9.86 -3.96 22.39
CA VAL A 265 -9.32 -4.86 21.36
C VAL A 265 -10.37 -5.17 20.27
N VAL A 266 -11.64 -5.36 20.65
CA VAL A 266 -12.72 -5.57 19.69
C VAL A 266 -12.95 -4.29 18.86
N ASP A 267 -13.04 -3.13 19.51
CA ASP A 267 -13.19 -1.82 18.85
C ASP A 267 -12.06 -1.55 17.86
N PHE A 268 -10.81 -1.82 18.24
CA PHE A 268 -9.67 -1.68 17.34
C PHE A 268 -9.73 -2.64 16.15
N THR A 269 -10.25 -3.85 16.35
CA THR A 269 -10.44 -4.82 15.26
C THR A 269 -11.48 -4.33 14.27
N GLU A 270 -12.59 -3.78 14.75
CA GLU A 270 -13.65 -3.21 13.92
C GLU A 270 -13.16 -1.97 13.17
N TYR A 271 -12.47 -1.06 13.86
CA TYR A 271 -11.85 0.11 13.24
C TYR A 271 -10.83 -0.30 12.17
N ARG A 272 -10.02 -1.33 12.41
CA ARG A 272 -9.09 -1.88 11.41
C ARG A 272 -9.82 -2.42 10.18
N GLY A 273 -10.97 -3.07 10.35
CA GLY A 273 -11.85 -3.48 9.25
C GLY A 273 -12.42 -2.31 8.44
N GLN A 274 -12.88 -1.26 9.14
CA GLN A 274 -13.36 -0.02 8.52
C GLN A 274 -12.24 0.70 7.74
N LEU A 275 -11.04 0.80 8.33
CA LEU A 275 -9.88 1.43 7.71
C LEU A 275 -9.41 0.67 6.46
N SER A 276 -9.44 -0.66 6.49
CA SER A 276 -9.15 -1.50 5.32
C SER A 276 -10.16 -1.26 4.18
N SER A 277 -11.44 -1.16 4.51
CA SER A 277 -12.51 -0.86 3.54
C SER A 277 -12.35 0.56 2.95
N TYR A 278 -12.03 1.54 3.80
CA TYR A 278 -11.71 2.91 3.39
C TYR A 278 -10.51 2.95 2.43
N LEU A 279 -9.43 2.25 2.77
CA LEU A 279 -8.22 2.15 1.93
C LEU A 279 -8.53 1.50 0.58
N SER A 280 -9.35 0.44 0.55
CA SER A 280 -9.80 -0.22 -0.67
C SER A 280 -10.54 0.74 -1.60
N ASN A 281 -11.54 1.45 -1.08
CA ASN A 281 -12.33 2.40 -1.85
C ASN A 281 -11.46 3.56 -2.38
N ARG A 282 -10.57 4.07 -1.53
CA ARG A 282 -9.67 5.17 -1.91
C ARG A 282 -8.64 4.72 -2.96
N MET A 283 -8.13 3.50 -2.86
CA MET A 283 -7.19 2.95 -3.84
C MET A 283 -7.86 2.74 -5.21
N ARG A 284 -9.11 2.27 -5.25
CA ARG A 284 -9.88 2.15 -6.51
C ARG A 284 -10.12 3.50 -7.16
N ALA A 285 -10.41 4.54 -6.37
CA ALA A 285 -10.58 5.90 -6.88
C ALA A 285 -9.28 6.52 -7.43
N ILE A 286 -8.12 6.25 -6.81
CA ILE A 286 -6.83 6.86 -7.17
C ILE A 286 -6.08 6.07 -8.25
N ALA A 287 -5.99 4.75 -8.11
CA ALA A 287 -5.19 3.88 -8.97
C ALA A 287 -5.94 2.59 -9.32
N PRO A 288 -7.00 2.67 -10.15
CA PRO A 288 -7.83 1.51 -10.51
C PRO A 288 -7.05 0.44 -11.28
N ASN A 289 -6.15 0.83 -12.20
CA ASN A 289 -5.38 -0.15 -12.99
C ASN A 289 -4.35 -0.89 -12.13
N LEU A 290 -3.68 -0.19 -11.22
CA LEU A 290 -2.76 -0.82 -10.27
C LEU A 290 -3.51 -1.79 -9.35
N THR A 291 -4.67 -1.37 -8.82
CA THR A 291 -5.52 -2.20 -7.96
C THR A 291 -5.93 -3.50 -8.63
N ALA A 292 -6.40 -3.42 -9.89
CA ALA A 292 -6.78 -4.60 -10.66
C ALA A 292 -5.61 -5.58 -10.86
N LEU A 293 -4.36 -5.10 -10.91
CA LEU A 293 -3.18 -5.92 -11.16
C LEU A 293 -2.58 -6.55 -9.90
N VAL A 294 -2.28 -5.76 -8.87
CA VAL A 294 -1.54 -6.22 -7.69
C VAL A 294 -2.40 -6.37 -6.43
N GLY A 295 -3.62 -5.81 -6.44
CA GLY A 295 -4.51 -5.71 -5.28
C GLY A 295 -4.30 -4.43 -4.47
N GLU A 296 -5.29 -4.11 -3.64
CA GLU A 296 -5.40 -2.84 -2.90
C GLU A 296 -4.24 -2.66 -1.90
N LEU A 297 -4.00 -3.67 -1.04
CA LEU A 297 -2.98 -3.60 0.02
C LEU A 297 -1.55 -3.52 -0.53
N VAL A 298 -1.24 -4.32 -1.55
CA VAL A 298 0.09 -4.31 -2.18
C VAL A 298 0.31 -3.00 -2.93
N GLY A 299 -0.71 -2.50 -3.64
CA GLY A 299 -0.68 -1.19 -4.29
C GLY A 299 -0.41 -0.06 -3.30
N ALA A 300 -1.09 -0.07 -2.15
CA ALA A 300 -0.88 0.92 -1.08
C ALA A 300 0.55 0.91 -0.55
N ARG A 301 1.10 -0.27 -0.26
CA ARG A 301 2.49 -0.40 0.21
C ARG A 301 3.51 0.06 -0.83
N LEU A 302 3.27 -0.19 -2.11
CA LEU A 302 4.15 0.31 -3.19
C LEU A 302 4.14 1.85 -3.25
N ILE A 303 2.97 2.47 -3.14
CA ILE A 303 2.83 3.94 -3.13
C ILE A 303 3.51 4.54 -1.89
N ALA A 304 3.27 3.96 -0.70
CA ALA A 304 3.87 4.43 0.54
C ALA A 304 5.40 4.33 0.52
N HIS A 305 5.95 3.24 0.00
CA HIS A 305 7.40 3.09 -0.14
C HIS A 305 8.02 4.09 -1.12
N ALA A 306 7.29 4.48 -2.17
CA ALA A 306 7.75 5.50 -3.12
C ALA A 306 7.49 6.94 -2.68
N GLY A 307 6.62 7.16 -1.68
CA GLY A 307 6.28 8.47 -1.12
C GLY A 307 5.23 9.28 -1.92
N SER A 308 4.96 8.93 -3.18
CA SER A 308 3.86 9.47 -3.99
C SER A 308 3.60 8.55 -5.18
N LEU A 309 2.36 8.54 -5.67
CA LEU A 309 1.96 7.85 -6.89
C LEU A 309 2.79 8.31 -8.10
N THR A 310 3.04 9.62 -8.22
CA THR A 310 3.83 10.20 -9.32
C THR A 310 5.30 9.76 -9.28
N ASN A 311 5.87 9.61 -8.08
CA ASN A 311 7.24 9.14 -7.92
C ASN A 311 7.37 7.64 -8.23
N LEU A 312 6.36 6.86 -7.84
CA LEU A 312 6.28 5.45 -8.23
C LEU A 312 6.17 5.32 -9.76
N ALA A 313 5.38 6.17 -10.44
CA ALA A 313 5.20 6.13 -11.89
C ALA A 313 6.48 6.41 -12.68
N LYS A 314 7.37 7.26 -12.13
CA LYS A 314 8.71 7.54 -12.67
C LYS A 314 9.66 6.35 -12.55
N SER A 315 9.43 5.47 -11.58
CA SER A 315 10.29 4.30 -11.36
C SER A 315 10.16 3.28 -12.53
N PRO A 316 11.26 2.65 -12.95
CA PRO A 316 11.19 1.60 -13.96
C PRO A 316 10.61 0.30 -13.39
N ALA A 317 10.11 -0.56 -14.27
CA ALA A 317 9.52 -1.85 -13.88
C ALA A 317 10.46 -2.74 -13.05
N SER A 318 11.77 -2.72 -13.34
CA SER A 318 12.78 -3.47 -12.58
C SER A 318 12.92 -2.99 -11.14
N THR A 319 12.77 -1.68 -10.90
CA THR A 319 12.76 -1.11 -9.54
C THR A 319 11.49 -1.52 -8.82
N ILE A 320 10.33 -1.40 -9.47
CA ILE A 320 9.03 -1.81 -8.92
C ILE A 320 9.03 -3.30 -8.53
N GLN A 321 9.71 -4.15 -9.32
CA GLN A 321 9.84 -5.59 -9.03
C GLN A 321 10.53 -5.90 -7.68
N ILE A 322 11.56 -5.12 -7.34
CA ILE A 322 12.44 -5.36 -6.18
C ILE A 322 12.23 -4.35 -5.04
N LEU A 323 11.21 -3.49 -5.15
CA LEU A 323 10.87 -2.47 -4.16
C LEU A 323 10.54 -3.11 -2.80
N GLY A 324 11.12 -2.60 -1.71
CA GLY A 324 11.06 -3.15 -0.36
C GLY A 324 12.11 -4.22 -0.03
N ALA A 325 12.91 -4.67 -1.02
CA ALA A 325 14.04 -5.59 -0.81
C ALA A 325 15.41 -4.90 -0.95
N GLU A 326 15.47 -3.57 -0.82
CA GLU A 326 16.65 -2.73 -1.07
C GLU A 326 17.83 -3.16 -0.20
N LYS A 327 17.59 -3.48 1.08
CA LYS A 327 18.64 -3.93 2.00
C LYS A 327 19.33 -5.20 1.50
N ALA A 328 18.56 -6.16 0.98
CA ALA A 328 19.09 -7.39 0.41
C ALA A 328 19.76 -7.13 -0.94
N LEU A 329 19.16 -6.29 -1.78
CA LEU A 329 19.69 -5.88 -3.08
C LEU A 329 21.06 -5.21 -2.96
N PHE A 330 21.18 -4.17 -2.13
CA PHE A 330 22.44 -3.45 -1.96
C PHE A 330 23.51 -4.29 -1.29
N ARG A 331 23.12 -5.22 -0.39
CA ARG A 331 24.05 -6.20 0.17
C ARG A 331 24.61 -7.11 -0.92
N ALA A 332 23.73 -7.70 -1.74
CA ALA A 332 24.10 -8.60 -2.83
C ALA A 332 24.99 -7.91 -3.86
N LEU A 333 24.67 -6.68 -4.26
CA LEU A 333 25.49 -5.91 -5.20
C LEU A 333 26.89 -5.62 -4.64
N LYS A 334 26.99 -5.25 -3.36
CA LYS A 334 28.28 -5.00 -2.70
C LYS A 334 29.14 -6.26 -2.60
N THR A 335 28.53 -7.41 -2.33
CA THR A 335 29.22 -8.69 -2.18
C THR A 335 29.29 -9.51 -3.47
N LYS A 336 28.84 -8.96 -4.60
CA LYS A 336 28.70 -9.66 -5.89
C LYS A 336 27.96 -11.01 -5.79
N HIS A 337 26.94 -11.05 -4.94
CA HIS A 337 26.05 -12.21 -4.79
C HIS A 337 24.78 -12.01 -5.65
N ASP A 338 24.02 -13.07 -5.86
CA ASP A 338 22.72 -13.03 -6.52
C ASP A 338 21.76 -12.03 -5.85
N THR A 339 21.13 -11.20 -6.68
CA THR A 339 20.16 -10.18 -6.25
C THR A 339 18.79 -10.80 -5.95
N PRO A 340 18.00 -10.19 -5.04
CA PRO A 340 16.64 -10.64 -4.78
C PRO A 340 15.76 -10.51 -6.04
N LYS A 341 14.89 -11.49 -6.26
CA LYS A 341 14.03 -11.57 -7.45
C LYS A 341 12.69 -10.84 -7.31
N TYR A 342 12.31 -10.51 -6.08
CA TYR A 342 11.04 -9.88 -5.72
C TYR A 342 11.23 -9.08 -4.43
N GLY A 343 10.41 -8.04 -4.27
CA GLY A 343 10.23 -7.32 -3.00
C GLY A 343 8.78 -7.41 -2.54
N LEU A 344 8.12 -6.27 -2.33
CA LEU A 344 6.72 -6.16 -1.88
C LEU A 344 5.72 -6.88 -2.81
N ILE A 345 6.02 -6.96 -4.11
CA ILE A 345 5.19 -7.66 -5.11
C ILE A 345 5.07 -9.17 -4.84
N TYR A 346 5.93 -9.74 -3.99
CA TYR A 346 5.83 -11.15 -3.59
C TYR A 346 4.45 -11.50 -3.00
N HIS A 347 3.82 -10.57 -2.28
CA HIS A 347 2.52 -10.76 -1.64
C HIS A 347 1.33 -10.54 -2.60
N ALA A 348 1.57 -10.21 -3.87
CA ALA A 348 0.50 -10.10 -4.85
C ALA A 348 -0.08 -11.48 -5.19
N SER A 349 -1.41 -11.57 -5.32
CA SER A 349 -2.14 -12.82 -5.57
C SER A 349 -1.58 -13.61 -6.78
N LEU A 350 -1.32 -12.92 -7.91
CA LEU A 350 -0.80 -13.54 -9.14
C LEU A 350 0.60 -14.15 -8.97
N VAL A 351 1.42 -13.62 -8.06
CA VAL A 351 2.75 -14.18 -7.76
C VAL A 351 2.64 -15.31 -6.74
N GLY A 352 1.70 -15.21 -5.79
CA GLY A 352 1.39 -16.25 -4.81
C GLY A 352 0.94 -17.57 -5.46
N GLN A 353 0.19 -17.49 -6.56
CA GLN A 353 -0.26 -18.65 -7.33
C GLN A 353 0.89 -19.39 -8.02
N ALA A 354 1.95 -18.69 -8.42
CA ALA A 354 3.07 -19.29 -9.14
C ALA A 354 3.95 -20.14 -8.21
N THR A 355 4.53 -21.23 -8.72
CA THR A 355 5.44 -22.08 -7.91
C THR A 355 6.93 -21.92 -8.25
N GLY A 356 7.78 -22.02 -7.21
CA GLY A 356 9.24 -22.10 -7.32
C GLY A 356 9.90 -21.06 -8.25
N LYS A 357 10.61 -21.54 -9.28
CA LYS A 357 11.32 -20.68 -10.26
C LYS A 357 10.38 -19.83 -11.11
N ASN A 358 9.09 -20.19 -11.20
CA ASN A 358 8.11 -19.46 -12.00
C ASN A 358 7.65 -18.17 -11.30
N LYS A 359 7.69 -18.10 -9.96
CA LYS A 359 7.42 -16.86 -9.20
C LYS A 359 8.23 -15.67 -9.70
N GLY A 360 9.54 -15.86 -9.89
CA GLY A 360 10.42 -14.79 -10.39
C GLY A 360 10.13 -14.38 -11.85
N LYS A 361 9.63 -15.30 -12.69
CA LYS A 361 9.23 -14.98 -14.06
C LYS A 361 7.95 -14.15 -14.06
N ILE A 362 6.97 -14.54 -13.26
CA ILE A 362 5.68 -13.86 -13.15
C ILE A 362 5.83 -12.52 -12.46
N ALA A 363 6.62 -12.42 -11.40
CA ALA A 363 6.93 -11.14 -10.74
C ALA A 363 7.50 -10.10 -11.72
N ARG A 364 8.38 -10.51 -12.65
CA ARG A 364 8.92 -9.62 -13.69
C ARG A 364 7.85 -9.15 -14.67
N VAL A 365 6.99 -10.06 -15.14
CA VAL A 365 5.91 -9.73 -16.07
C VAL A 365 4.86 -8.83 -15.39
N LEU A 366 4.51 -9.15 -14.14
CA LEU A 366 3.59 -8.38 -13.33
C LEU A 366 4.12 -6.97 -13.07
N ALA A 367 5.38 -6.83 -12.66
CA ALA A 367 5.99 -5.52 -12.44
C ALA A 367 6.02 -4.67 -13.74
N ALA A 368 6.27 -5.29 -14.89
CA ALA A 368 6.22 -4.60 -16.19
C ALA A 368 4.81 -4.10 -16.53
N LYS A 369 3.77 -4.92 -16.30
CA LYS A 369 2.38 -4.53 -16.52
C LYS A 369 1.88 -3.53 -15.47
N ALA A 370 2.27 -3.68 -14.22
CA ALA A 370 1.97 -2.74 -13.14
C ALA A 370 2.60 -1.37 -13.39
N ALA A 371 3.83 -1.31 -13.91
CA ALA A 371 4.46 -0.04 -14.29
C ALA A 371 3.69 0.70 -15.40
N LEU A 372 3.11 -0.05 -16.36
CA LEU A 372 2.27 0.54 -17.40
C LEU A 372 0.94 1.05 -16.83
N GLY A 373 0.24 0.22 -16.04
CA GLY A 373 -1.02 0.60 -15.40
C GLY A 373 -0.86 1.82 -14.49
N LEU A 374 0.19 1.83 -13.68
CA LEU A 374 0.52 2.94 -12.79
C LEU A 374 0.78 4.26 -13.52
N ARG A 375 1.49 4.23 -14.66
CA ARG A 375 1.77 5.45 -15.44
C ARG A 375 0.49 6.01 -16.03
N VAL A 376 -0.41 5.14 -16.46
CA VAL A 376 -1.74 5.54 -16.94
C VAL A 376 -2.56 6.11 -15.80
N ASP A 377 -2.61 5.46 -14.63
CA ASP A 377 -3.31 5.97 -13.44
C ASP A 377 -2.77 7.36 -13.02
N SER A 378 -1.45 7.56 -13.03
CA SER A 378 -0.82 8.79 -12.56
C SER A 378 -0.82 9.94 -13.57
N LEU A 379 -0.75 9.67 -14.88
CA LEU A 379 -0.55 10.69 -15.92
C LEU A 379 -1.78 10.92 -16.80
N SER A 380 -2.81 10.09 -16.66
CA SER A 380 -4.05 10.27 -17.41
C SER A 380 -4.74 11.58 -17.02
N THR A 381 -5.20 12.30 -18.04
CA THR A 381 -5.94 13.56 -17.91
C THR A 381 -7.45 13.34 -17.86
N TRP A 382 -7.93 12.13 -17.54
CA TRP A 382 -9.36 11.85 -17.40
C TRP A 382 -10.00 12.86 -16.41
N GLY A 383 -10.96 13.64 -16.92
CA GLY A 383 -11.65 14.74 -16.22
C GLY A 383 -10.95 16.11 -16.26
N ALA A 384 -9.73 16.23 -16.78
CA ALA A 384 -8.96 17.48 -16.80
C ALA A 384 -9.25 18.39 -18.00
N ASP A 385 -9.64 17.84 -19.15
CA ASP A 385 -9.97 18.65 -20.34
C ASP A 385 -11.41 19.20 -20.22
N GLN A 386 -11.59 20.51 -20.44
CA GLN A 386 -12.89 21.19 -20.39
C GLN A 386 -13.72 21.02 -21.67
N GLU A 387 -13.15 20.40 -22.70
CA GLU A 387 -13.78 20.30 -24.02
C GLU A 387 -14.67 19.06 -24.16
N HIS A 388 -14.47 18.06 -23.31
CA HIS A 388 -15.38 16.93 -23.18
C HIS A 388 -16.49 17.30 -22.19
N ASP A 389 -17.72 17.28 -22.70
CA ASP A 389 -18.96 17.49 -21.96
C ASP A 389 -19.00 16.59 -20.72
N ALA A 390 -19.62 17.05 -19.63
CA ALA A 390 -19.69 16.31 -18.36
C ALA A 390 -20.38 14.94 -18.46
N SER A 391 -20.95 14.65 -19.64
CA SER A 391 -21.54 13.38 -20.07
C SER A 391 -20.52 12.31 -20.48
N GLU A 392 -19.24 12.64 -20.67
CA GLU A 392 -18.15 11.73 -21.09
C GLU A 392 -17.08 11.52 -20.01
N GLU A 393 -17.44 11.61 -18.72
CA GLU A 393 -16.53 11.08 -17.69
C GLU A 393 -16.41 9.56 -17.87
N PRO A 394 -15.19 9.01 -18.08
CA PRO A 394 -15.03 7.60 -18.32
C PRO A 394 -15.47 6.82 -17.09
N THR A 395 -16.27 5.78 -17.33
CA THR A 395 -16.78 4.86 -16.32
C THR A 395 -15.62 4.21 -15.56
N GLU A 396 -15.87 3.71 -14.34
CA GLU A 396 -14.84 3.01 -13.55
C GLU A 396 -14.24 1.81 -14.32
N GLU A 397 -15.05 1.17 -15.16
CA GLU A 397 -14.62 0.07 -16.04
C GLU A 397 -13.65 0.54 -17.11
N GLU A 398 -13.89 1.69 -17.74
CA GLU A 398 -12.98 2.26 -18.73
C GLU A 398 -11.67 2.73 -18.10
N ARG A 399 -11.74 3.32 -16.90
CA ARG A 399 -10.55 3.70 -16.13
C ARG A 399 -9.70 2.50 -15.75
N SER A 400 -10.32 1.34 -15.47
CA SER A 400 -9.64 0.09 -15.07
C SER A 400 -9.36 -0.89 -16.22
N ALA A 401 -9.80 -0.60 -17.44
CA ALA A 401 -9.74 -1.51 -18.59
C ALA A 401 -8.31 -1.98 -18.91
N LEU A 402 -7.31 -1.11 -18.76
CA LEU A 402 -5.91 -1.47 -18.97
C LEU A 402 -5.43 -2.47 -17.91
N GLY A 403 -5.80 -2.26 -16.65
CA GLY A 403 -5.50 -3.16 -15.54
C GLY A 403 -6.13 -4.53 -15.74
N ILE A 404 -7.40 -4.59 -16.14
CA ILE A 404 -8.13 -5.84 -16.39
C ILE A 404 -7.52 -6.61 -17.56
N SER A 405 -7.29 -5.95 -18.70
CA SER A 405 -6.67 -6.58 -19.88
C SER A 405 -5.25 -7.08 -19.59
N ALA A 406 -4.47 -6.29 -18.84
CA ALA A 406 -3.14 -6.67 -18.41
C ALA A 406 -3.18 -7.84 -17.40
N ARG A 407 -4.15 -7.86 -16.47
CA ARG A 407 -4.35 -8.98 -15.55
C ARG A 407 -4.62 -10.28 -16.30
N ARG A 408 -5.56 -10.25 -17.27
CA ARG A 408 -5.86 -11.40 -18.15
C ARG A 408 -4.62 -11.88 -18.89
N TYR A 409 -3.77 -10.97 -19.37
CA TYR A 409 -2.50 -11.33 -20.00
C TYR A 409 -1.54 -12.04 -19.02
N VAL A 410 -1.40 -11.54 -17.79
CA VAL A 410 -0.55 -12.17 -16.77
C VAL A 410 -1.08 -13.54 -16.37
N GLU A 411 -2.40 -13.69 -16.19
CA GLU A 411 -3.04 -14.97 -15.87
C GLU A 411 -2.86 -16.00 -16.99
N ASN A 412 -3.05 -15.62 -18.24
CA ASN A 412 -2.78 -16.50 -19.38
C ASN A 412 -1.30 -16.92 -19.44
N ARG A 413 -0.40 -15.98 -19.14
CA ARG A 413 1.04 -16.26 -19.09
C ARG A 413 1.41 -17.19 -17.92
N LEU A 414 0.77 -17.02 -16.77
CA LEU A 414 0.92 -17.90 -15.60
C LEU A 414 0.51 -19.32 -15.97
N ARG A 415 -0.71 -19.51 -16.49
CA ARG A 415 -1.21 -20.81 -16.94
C ARG A 415 -0.28 -21.47 -17.95
N ALA A 416 0.22 -20.72 -18.93
CA ALA A 416 1.14 -21.24 -19.94
C ALA A 416 2.50 -21.68 -19.37
N ILE A 417 2.96 -21.04 -18.28
CA ILE A 417 4.24 -21.35 -17.64
C ILE A 417 4.11 -22.54 -16.69
N GLU A 418 3.01 -22.63 -15.95
CA GLU A 418 2.76 -23.71 -14.99
C GLU A 418 2.35 -25.01 -15.68
N ASN A 419 1.49 -24.93 -16.70
CA ASN A 419 1.08 -26.09 -17.50
C ASN A 419 2.13 -26.53 -18.52
N ARG A 420 3.37 -26.01 -18.42
CA ARG A 420 4.45 -26.46 -19.29
C ARG A 420 4.75 -27.91 -18.93
N PRO A 421 4.55 -28.89 -19.84
CA PRO A 421 4.78 -30.28 -19.52
C PRO A 421 6.23 -30.45 -19.08
N ILE A 422 6.42 -31.13 -17.95
CA ILE A 422 7.74 -31.53 -17.51
C ILE A 422 8.32 -32.33 -18.66
N LYS A 423 9.44 -31.86 -19.21
CA LYS A 423 10.17 -32.64 -20.20
C LYS A 423 10.71 -33.87 -19.48
N PHE A 424 9.98 -34.98 -19.55
CA PHE A 424 10.56 -36.29 -19.37
C PHE A 424 11.54 -36.46 -20.51
N ASP A 425 12.80 -36.17 -20.24
CA ASP A 425 13.86 -36.57 -21.13
C ASP A 425 13.76 -38.09 -21.24
N ARG A 426 13.33 -38.59 -22.40
CA ARG A 426 13.23 -40.04 -22.69
C ARG A 426 14.61 -40.72 -22.68
N SER A 427 15.66 -40.00 -22.31
CA SER A 427 17.03 -40.46 -22.14
C SER A 427 17.43 -40.68 -20.66
N GLY A 428 16.49 -40.66 -19.71
CA GLY A 428 16.74 -41.10 -18.34
C GLY A 428 16.50 -42.61 -18.19
N ASN A 429 17.57 -43.40 -18.12
CA ASN A 429 17.60 -44.86 -17.88
C ASN A 429 16.33 -45.62 -18.30
N ALA A 430 16.23 -45.90 -19.59
CA ALA A 430 15.30 -46.86 -20.16
C ALA A 430 15.53 -48.24 -19.52
N ILE A 431 14.73 -48.60 -18.50
CA ILE A 431 14.50 -50.02 -18.16
C ILE A 431 13.58 -50.66 -19.22
N ALA A 432 12.95 -49.86 -20.08
CA ALA A 432 12.26 -50.32 -21.28
C ALA A 432 12.70 -49.50 -22.49
N PRO A 433 13.30 -50.09 -23.53
CA PRO A 433 13.63 -49.38 -24.76
C PRO A 433 12.35 -48.84 -25.43
N PRO A 434 12.36 -47.61 -25.96
CA PRO A 434 11.22 -47.05 -26.67
C PRO A 434 11.12 -47.76 -28.03
N ASN A 435 9.96 -48.33 -28.33
CA ASN A 435 9.72 -49.44 -29.27
C ASN A 435 10.20 -50.78 -28.71
N ALA A 436 9.34 -51.41 -27.90
CA ALA A 436 9.34 -52.85 -27.74
C ALA A 436 8.99 -53.49 -29.11
N GLN A 437 9.99 -53.59 -29.99
CA GLN A 437 9.96 -54.61 -31.02
C GLN A 437 9.81 -55.95 -30.27
N PRO A 438 8.83 -56.80 -30.64
CA PRO A 438 8.71 -58.10 -30.01
C PRO A 438 10.07 -58.80 -30.11
N GLY A 439 10.58 -59.30 -28.98
CA GLY A 439 11.81 -60.07 -28.97
C GLY A 439 11.70 -61.25 -29.95
N LYS A 440 12.83 -61.72 -30.47
CA LYS A 440 12.84 -62.90 -31.36
C LYS A 440 12.05 -64.04 -30.70
N TRP A 441 11.13 -64.62 -31.45
CA TRP A 441 10.28 -65.70 -30.97
C TRP A 441 11.15 -66.92 -30.62
N GLU A 442 11.25 -67.21 -29.33
CA GLU A 442 11.86 -68.42 -28.81
C GLU A 442 10.77 -69.32 -28.23
N ILE A 443 10.75 -70.60 -28.64
CA ILE A 443 9.86 -71.59 -28.05
C ILE A 443 10.33 -71.85 -26.62
N LYS A 444 9.59 -71.32 -25.64
CA LYS A 444 9.82 -71.68 -24.25
C LYS A 444 9.39 -73.13 -24.05
N GLU A 445 10.34 -74.00 -23.72
CA GLU A 445 10.05 -75.40 -23.38
C GLU A 445 9.15 -75.45 -22.13
N ALA A 446 7.87 -75.72 -22.36
CA ALA A 446 6.92 -76.02 -21.31
C ALA A 446 6.92 -77.54 -21.07
N ARG A 447 7.17 -77.97 -19.83
CA ARG A 447 7.07 -79.38 -19.46
C ARG A 447 5.62 -79.82 -19.60
N LYS A 448 5.35 -80.75 -20.53
CA LYS A 448 4.04 -81.35 -20.71
C LYS A 448 3.94 -82.60 -19.83
N TYR A 449 2.79 -82.79 -19.20
CA TYR A 449 2.49 -83.98 -18.40
C TYR A 449 2.59 -85.24 -19.27
N ASN A 450 3.37 -86.23 -18.83
CA ASN A 450 3.56 -87.47 -19.57
C ASN A 450 2.47 -88.47 -19.18
N LYS A 451 1.42 -88.59 -20.01
CA LYS A 451 0.29 -89.52 -19.78
C LYS A 451 0.69 -91.00 -19.73
N ASN A 452 1.89 -91.36 -20.18
CA ASN A 452 2.38 -92.74 -20.15
C ASN A 452 2.87 -93.17 -18.75
N ALA A 453 2.93 -92.25 -17.77
CA ALA A 453 3.28 -92.56 -16.39
C ALA A 453 2.08 -93.04 -15.54
N ASP A 454 0.85 -92.97 -16.07
CA ASP A 454 -0.38 -93.42 -15.38
C ASP A 454 -0.70 -94.92 -15.63
N GLY A 455 0.16 -95.63 -16.34
CA GLY A 455 0.06 -97.09 -16.51
C GLY A 455 0.64 -97.84 -15.31
N LEU A 456 -0.17 -98.14 -14.29
CA LEU A 456 0.21 -99.09 -13.24
C LEU A 456 0.22 -100.52 -13.80
N THR A 457 1.41 -101.07 -14.04
CA THR A 457 1.65 -102.52 -14.02
C THR A 457 3.05 -102.81 -13.49
N GLY A 458 3.11 -103.41 -12.30
CA GLY A 458 4.10 -104.44 -11.93
C GLY A 458 5.49 -103.99 -11.49
N ASP A 459 5.70 -104.08 -10.18
CA ASP A 459 6.93 -104.45 -9.46
C ASP A 459 8.26 -103.67 -9.57
N GLU A 460 8.86 -103.49 -8.39
CA GLU A 460 10.27 -103.20 -8.06
C GLU A 460 10.75 -101.76 -7.73
N PRO A 461 11.73 -101.63 -6.80
CA PRO A 461 11.72 -100.62 -5.75
C PRO A 461 12.69 -99.44 -5.96
N ALA A 462 12.52 -98.44 -5.09
CA ALA A 462 13.32 -97.22 -4.99
C ALA A 462 14.83 -97.47 -4.88
N ALA A 463 15.62 -96.74 -5.69
CA ALA A 463 17.07 -96.70 -5.58
C ALA A 463 17.62 -95.26 -5.51
N SER A 464 18.10 -94.94 -4.31
CA SER A 464 19.31 -94.19 -3.93
C SER A 464 19.71 -92.88 -4.65
N ALA A 465 19.88 -91.85 -3.83
CA ALA A 465 20.59 -90.60 -4.10
C ALA A 465 22.07 -90.78 -4.51
N PRO A 466 22.63 -89.76 -5.19
CA PRO A 466 23.95 -89.28 -4.81
C PRO A 466 24.03 -87.73 -4.72
N ALA A 467 24.84 -87.26 -3.77
CA ALA A 467 25.38 -85.89 -3.69
C ALA A 467 26.89 -86.00 -3.40
N PRO A 468 27.73 -84.94 -3.46
CA PRO A 468 27.54 -83.58 -4.01
C PRO A 468 28.76 -83.08 -4.86
N LYS A 469 28.68 -81.91 -5.50
CA LYS A 469 29.67 -80.81 -5.36
C LYS A 469 29.32 -79.52 -6.15
N VAL A 470 29.05 -78.48 -5.35
CA VAL A 470 29.53 -77.08 -5.40
C VAL A 470 29.34 -76.26 -6.69
N LYS A 471 28.45 -75.26 -6.61
CA LYS A 471 28.66 -73.89 -7.12
C LYS A 471 27.86 -72.89 -6.28
N LYS A 472 28.54 -71.86 -5.78
CA LYS A 472 28.01 -70.75 -4.96
C LYS A 472 27.22 -69.77 -5.84
N GLU A 473 25.96 -69.52 -5.47
CA GLU A 473 25.23 -68.31 -5.83
C GLU A 473 24.56 -67.67 -4.61
N LYS A 474 24.62 -66.32 -4.63
CA LYS A 474 23.70 -65.28 -4.15
C LYS A 474 22.52 -65.62 -3.20
N LYS A 475 22.39 -64.64 -2.28
CA LYS A 475 21.18 -63.94 -1.78
C LYS A 475 20.42 -64.50 -0.56
N SER A 476 20.31 -63.59 0.41
CA SER A 476 19.15 -63.28 1.27
C SER A 476 18.63 -64.35 2.23
N LYS A 477 18.58 -64.01 3.52
CA LYS A 477 17.34 -63.71 4.25
C LYS A 477 17.66 -63.27 5.69
N GLN A 478 16.82 -62.40 6.24
CA GLN A 478 16.77 -61.98 7.65
C GLN A 478 16.62 -63.19 8.58
N PRO A 479 16.83 -62.97 9.89
CA PRO A 479 15.69 -63.19 10.78
C PRO A 479 15.37 -62.00 11.71
N LEU A 480 14.07 -61.78 11.84
CA LEU A 480 13.38 -61.26 13.01
C LEU A 480 13.91 -61.93 14.29
N ILE A 481 14.14 -61.16 15.36
CA ILE A 481 13.75 -61.48 16.75
C ILE A 481 13.46 -60.14 17.44
N GLU A 482 12.29 -60.12 18.05
CA GLU A 482 11.67 -59.11 18.89
C GLU A 482 12.19 -59.29 20.31
N GLU A 483 12.61 -58.23 21.00
CA GLU A 483 12.51 -58.20 22.46
C GLU A 483 12.40 -56.75 22.97
N VAL A 484 11.40 -56.59 23.83
CA VAL A 484 10.89 -55.38 24.45
C VAL A 484 11.70 -55.10 25.71
N ASN A 485 12.11 -53.86 25.95
CA ASN A 485 12.06 -53.28 27.30
C ASN A 485 12.16 -51.75 27.25
N GLY A 486 11.12 -51.11 27.79
CA GLY A 486 11.01 -49.67 27.93
C GLY A 486 11.72 -49.12 29.16
N ALA A 487 11.88 -47.80 29.16
CA ALA A 487 11.78 -46.94 30.34
C ALA A 487 11.56 -45.50 29.84
N ALA A 488 10.57 -44.87 30.45
CA ALA A 488 10.07 -43.52 30.18
C ALA A 488 11.09 -42.42 30.49
N ALA A 489 10.97 -41.27 29.81
CA ALA A 489 10.60 -39.99 30.41
C ALA A 489 10.70 -38.83 29.40
N GLU A 490 9.53 -38.23 29.16
CA GLU A 490 9.25 -36.79 29.10
C GLU A 490 9.74 -35.94 27.91
N ASP A 491 8.72 -35.32 27.31
CA ASP A 491 8.69 -34.25 26.31
C ASP A 491 9.47 -32.99 26.75
N GLU A 492 10.11 -32.33 25.77
CA GLU A 492 9.79 -30.93 25.49
C GLU A 492 9.90 -30.67 23.99
N SER A 493 8.77 -30.35 23.38
CA SER A 493 8.61 -29.85 22.03
C SER A 493 8.87 -28.34 22.00
N ASP A 494 9.97 -27.92 21.38
CA ASP A 494 10.14 -26.55 20.91
C ASP A 494 10.24 -26.57 19.38
N SER A 495 9.12 -26.20 18.76
CA SER A 495 8.98 -26.08 17.32
C SER A 495 9.52 -24.74 16.85
N ASP A 496 10.78 -24.71 16.43
CA ASP A 496 11.34 -23.60 15.66
C ASP A 496 11.69 -24.11 14.26
N SER A 497 10.73 -24.03 13.35
CA SER A 497 10.88 -24.46 11.96
C SER A 497 11.65 -23.40 11.17
N ASP A 498 12.98 -23.44 11.24
CA ASP A 498 13.87 -22.74 10.29
C ASP A 498 14.55 -23.80 9.40
N SER A 499 13.80 -24.31 8.42
CA SER A 499 14.35 -25.22 7.41
C SER A 499 14.94 -24.42 6.24
N GLU A 500 16.15 -23.90 6.43
CA GLU A 500 17.04 -23.56 5.32
C GLU A 500 17.49 -24.86 4.62
N MET A 501 16.77 -25.26 3.56
CA MET A 501 17.34 -26.18 2.56
C MET A 501 18.32 -25.40 1.67
N GLU A 502 19.62 -25.50 1.98
CA GLU A 502 20.69 -25.10 1.07
C GLU A 502 20.77 -26.06 -0.12
N ASP A 503 20.25 -25.63 -1.27
CA ASP A 503 20.43 -26.30 -2.56
C ASP A 503 21.78 -25.87 -3.16
N ALA A 504 22.72 -26.82 -3.27
CA ALA A 504 24.07 -26.57 -3.81
C ALA A 504 24.03 -26.35 -5.34
N PRO A 505 24.77 -25.38 -5.90
CA PRO A 505 24.78 -25.15 -7.35
C PRO A 505 25.70 -26.14 -8.06
N LYS A 506 25.18 -26.82 -9.09
CA LYS A 506 25.99 -27.45 -10.15
C LYS A 506 26.46 -26.37 -11.13
N SER A 507 27.76 -26.13 -11.19
CA SER A 507 28.41 -25.34 -12.25
C SER A 507 28.61 -26.20 -13.50
N ASN A 508 28.63 -25.56 -14.66
CA ASN A 508 28.85 -26.20 -15.96
C ASN A 508 29.96 -25.45 -16.72
N GLY A 509 30.93 -26.20 -17.25
CA GLY A 509 32.01 -25.80 -18.21
C GLY A 509 33.28 -25.26 -17.54
N THR A 510 34.49 -25.82 -17.70
CA THR A 510 35.13 -26.53 -18.83
C THR A 510 36.39 -27.30 -18.39
N SER A 511 36.74 -28.36 -19.14
CA SER A 511 38.00 -29.14 -19.26
C SER A 511 38.53 -30.04 -18.11
N ASP A 512 38.39 -31.35 -18.33
CA ASP A 512 39.31 -32.48 -18.05
C ASP A 512 40.14 -32.53 -16.75
N LYS A 513 39.59 -33.23 -15.76
CA LYS A 513 40.19 -34.39 -15.05
C LYS A 513 39.16 -34.92 -14.03
N LYS A 514 38.69 -36.16 -14.20
CA LYS A 514 37.84 -36.83 -13.19
C LYS A 514 38.66 -37.07 -11.92
N LEU A 515 38.49 -36.21 -10.92
CA LEU A 515 38.97 -36.43 -9.56
C LEU A 515 38.21 -37.62 -8.95
N SER A 516 38.91 -38.43 -8.15
CA SER A 516 38.32 -39.61 -7.53
C SER A 516 37.31 -39.21 -6.43
N GLU A 517 36.31 -40.05 -6.19
CA GLU A 517 35.24 -39.80 -5.19
C GLU A 517 35.79 -39.53 -3.76
N LYS A 518 37.03 -39.97 -3.48
CA LYS A 518 37.75 -39.68 -2.24
C LYS A 518 38.27 -38.24 -2.16
N GLU A 519 38.75 -37.68 -3.27
CA GLU A 519 39.28 -36.31 -3.32
C GLU A 519 38.16 -35.28 -3.24
N GLU A 520 37.01 -35.55 -3.85
CA GLU A 520 35.83 -34.68 -3.76
C GLU A 520 35.24 -34.66 -2.33
N LYS A 521 35.25 -35.82 -1.63
CA LYS A 521 34.88 -35.90 -0.21
C LYS A 521 35.88 -35.21 0.71
N ALA A 522 37.18 -35.23 0.39
CA ALA A 522 38.20 -34.52 1.14
C ALA A 522 38.05 -32.99 0.99
N LEU A 523 37.80 -32.51 -0.22
CA LEU A 523 37.54 -31.08 -0.49
C LEU A 523 36.28 -30.57 0.22
N ARG A 524 35.18 -31.34 0.20
CA ARG A 524 33.96 -31.00 0.95
C ARG A 524 34.18 -30.99 2.47
N LYS A 525 35.01 -31.89 3.01
CA LYS A 525 35.37 -31.87 4.44
C LYS A 525 36.24 -30.66 4.80
N ALA A 526 37.18 -30.30 3.94
CA ALA A 526 38.03 -29.12 4.12
C ALA A 526 37.20 -27.82 4.07
N GLU A 527 36.26 -27.71 3.13
CA GLU A 527 35.37 -26.56 3.02
C GLU A 527 34.43 -26.42 4.24
N LYS A 528 33.89 -27.54 4.73
CA LYS A 528 33.05 -27.57 5.94
C LYS A 528 33.84 -27.21 7.21
N ALA A 529 35.12 -27.59 7.28
CA ALA A 529 36.02 -27.20 8.37
C ALA A 529 36.36 -25.71 8.31
N ALA A 530 36.64 -25.16 7.12
CA ALA A 530 36.89 -23.73 6.93
C ALA A 530 35.66 -22.87 7.29
N ARG A 531 34.46 -23.31 6.90
CA ARG A 531 33.19 -22.63 7.26
C ARG A 531 32.93 -22.65 8.77
N LYS A 532 33.27 -23.74 9.47
CA LYS A 532 33.20 -23.81 10.94
C LYS A 532 34.21 -22.89 11.61
N ALA A 533 35.45 -22.83 11.13
CA ALA A 533 36.49 -21.94 11.66
C ALA A 533 36.10 -20.45 11.50
N ALA A 534 35.60 -20.06 10.33
CA ALA A 534 35.13 -18.70 10.09
C ALA A 534 33.94 -18.31 10.98
N ARG A 535 33.02 -19.24 11.27
CA ARG A 535 31.88 -19.00 12.18
C ARG A 535 32.34 -18.85 13.64
N ALA A 536 33.37 -19.59 14.05
CA ALA A 536 33.97 -19.48 15.39
C ALA A 536 34.71 -18.14 15.57
N GLU A 537 35.48 -17.70 14.56
CA GLU A 537 36.17 -16.41 14.58
C GLU A 537 35.18 -15.24 14.64
N LYS A 538 34.08 -15.31 13.88
CA LYS A 538 33.01 -14.31 13.91
C LYS A 538 32.29 -14.23 15.26
N ARG A 539 32.17 -15.35 15.99
CA ARG A 539 31.66 -15.38 17.36
C ARG A 539 32.64 -14.71 18.34
N ARG A 540 33.94 -15.02 18.27
CA ARG A 540 34.98 -14.37 19.09
C ARG A 540 35.02 -12.85 18.89
N LEU A 541 34.98 -12.38 17.65
CA LEU A 541 34.94 -10.93 17.34
C LEU A 541 33.67 -10.24 17.87
N LYS A 542 32.55 -10.95 17.99
CA LYS A 542 31.29 -10.42 18.53
C LYS A 542 31.33 -10.35 20.07
N GLU A 543 31.93 -11.33 20.72
CA GLU A 543 32.20 -11.32 22.17
C GLU A 543 33.21 -10.22 22.54
N GLU A 544 34.30 -10.07 21.79
CA GLU A 544 35.30 -9.03 22.06
C GLU A 544 34.72 -7.61 21.90
N LYS A 545 33.82 -7.41 20.93
CA LYS A 545 33.06 -6.15 20.79
C LYS A 545 32.06 -5.92 21.93
N ARG A 546 31.43 -6.99 22.47
CA ARG A 546 30.56 -6.88 23.64
C ARG A 546 31.37 -6.52 24.89
N ALA A 547 32.50 -7.18 25.12
CA ALA A 547 33.41 -6.88 26.23
C ALA A 547 33.93 -5.43 26.18
N LYS A 548 34.37 -4.94 25.00
CA LYS A 548 34.78 -3.53 24.81
C LYS A 548 33.65 -2.54 25.06
N LYS A 549 32.39 -2.90 24.74
CA LYS A 549 31.21 -2.05 25.00
C LYS A 549 30.87 -2.01 26.48
N GLU A 550 31.04 -3.12 27.18
CA GLU A 550 30.84 -3.24 28.63
C GLU A 550 31.92 -2.49 29.42
N GLU A 551 33.19 -2.60 29.02
CA GLU A 551 34.30 -1.85 29.62
C GLU A 551 34.12 -0.33 29.42
N LYS A 552 33.63 0.09 28.23
CA LYS A 552 33.33 1.50 27.94
C LYS A 552 32.11 2.00 28.73
N LYS A 553 31.15 1.12 29.06
CA LYS A 553 30.02 1.44 29.95
C LYS A 553 30.48 1.61 31.41
N ARG A 554 31.32 0.68 31.91
CA ARG A 554 31.91 0.76 33.25
C ARG A 554 32.79 2.01 33.44
N LYS A 555 33.62 2.38 32.44
CA LYS A 555 34.39 3.63 32.45
C LYS A 555 33.51 4.89 32.45
N ARG A 556 32.31 4.82 31.89
CA ARG A 556 31.37 5.96 31.85
C ARG A 556 30.60 6.11 33.15
N GLU A 557 30.32 5.00 33.84
CA GLU A 557 29.72 4.98 35.18
C GLU A 557 30.73 5.42 36.26
N SER A 558 32.02 5.08 36.13
CA SER A 558 33.06 5.55 37.08
C SER A 558 33.38 7.06 36.97
N LEU A 559 33.18 7.67 35.80
CA LEU A 559 33.40 9.11 35.58
C LEU A 559 32.18 9.99 35.93
N GLY A 560 31.03 9.39 36.23
CA GLY A 560 29.80 10.10 36.59
C GLY A 560 29.71 10.50 38.08
N GLY A 561 30.60 10.01 38.93
CA GLY A 561 30.52 10.18 40.39
C GLY A 561 31.12 11.47 40.96
N GLU A 562 31.93 12.22 40.22
CA GLU A 562 32.63 13.42 40.76
C GLU A 562 31.98 14.76 40.37
N GLY A 563 30.90 14.74 39.57
CA GLY A 563 30.28 15.95 39.01
C GLY A 563 29.16 16.58 39.84
N GLU A 564 28.50 15.82 40.73
CA GLU A 564 27.29 16.30 41.42
C GLU A 564 27.54 16.93 42.80
N GLU A 565 28.65 16.64 43.48
CA GLU A 565 28.95 17.26 44.78
C GLU A 565 29.48 18.71 44.69
N LYS A 566 30.07 19.12 43.55
CA LYS A 566 30.59 20.49 43.38
C LYS A 566 29.53 21.52 42.96
N LYS A 567 28.39 21.12 42.41
CA LYS A 567 27.32 22.06 41.99
C LYS A 567 26.39 22.49 43.13
N LYS A 568 26.24 21.69 44.19
CA LYS A 568 25.41 22.07 45.37
C LYS A 568 26.11 23.02 46.36
N LYS A 569 27.43 23.20 46.30
CA LYS A 569 28.16 24.13 47.19
C LYS A 569 28.34 25.55 46.64
N LYS A 570 28.03 25.82 45.36
CA LYS A 570 28.19 27.16 44.76
C LYS A 570 26.93 28.01 44.63
N SER A 571 25.74 27.49 44.98
CA SER A 571 24.48 28.25 44.96
C SER A 571 24.05 28.78 46.34
N LYS A 572 24.96 28.86 47.31
CA LYS A 572 24.70 29.40 48.66
C LYS A 572 25.64 30.55 49.09
N SER A 573 26.44 31.09 48.17
CA SER A 573 27.17 32.35 48.41
C SER A 573 27.40 33.10 47.10
N SER A 574 26.43 33.94 46.73
CA SER A 574 26.59 35.22 46.05
C SER A 574 25.22 35.85 45.85
#